data_AF-A0A7C1QHJ0-F1
#
_entry.id   AF-A0A7C1QHJ0-F1
#
_cell.length_a   1.000
_cell.length_b   1.000
_cell.length_c   1.000
_cell.angle_alpha   90.00
_cell.angle_beta   90.00
_cell.angle_gamma   90.00
#
_symmetry.space_group_name_H-M   'P 1'
#
loop_
_entity.id
_entity.type
_entity.pdbx_description
1 polymer ?
#
loop_
_entity_poly.entity_id
_entity_poly.type
_entity_poly.pdbx_seq_one_letter_code
_entity_poly.pdbx_strand_id
1 'polypeptide(L)' 'MKKDGSPKGFVFKITVIGDGGVGKTSLIKKYTQGSFKKDYIKTLGAQFSKYDEEIEG' A
#
# COMPACT_ATOMS: atom_id res chain seq x y z
N MET A 1 -10.80 -22.11 26.65
CA MET A 1 -10.63 -20.69 26.29
C MET A 1 -9.28 -20.55 25.60
N LYS A 2 -9.23 -20.52 24.26
CA LYS A 2 -7.96 -20.44 23.50
C LYS A 2 -7.49 -18.98 23.55
N LYS A 3 -6.32 -18.73 24.16
CA LYS A 3 -5.60 -17.45 24.01
C LYS A 3 -5.23 -17.31 22.54
N ASP A 4 -5.69 -16.23 21.92
CA ASP A 4 -5.34 -15.75 20.58
C ASP A 4 -3.88 -15.27 20.55
N GLY A 5 -2.94 -16.21 20.71
CA GLY A 5 -1.50 -15.95 20.74
C GLY A 5 -0.88 -15.62 19.37
N SER A 6 -1.59 -14.96 18.46
CA SER A 6 -0.94 -14.41 17.26
C SER A 6 -0.08 -13.22 17.68
N PRO A 7 1.20 -13.13 17.25
CA PRO A 7 2.02 -11.94 17.49
C PRO A 7 1.24 -10.71 17.04
N LYS A 8 1.15 -9.68 17.90
CA LYS A 8 0.57 -8.39 17.51
C LYS A 8 1.48 -7.77 16.45
N GLY A 9 1.18 -7.99 15.18
CA GLY A 9 1.85 -7.33 14.07
C GLY A 9 1.65 -5.81 14.16
N PHE A 10 2.62 -5.05 13.66
CA PHE A 10 2.49 -3.61 13.55
C PHE A 10 1.61 -3.26 12.35
N VAL A 11 0.59 -2.43 12.57
CA VAL A 11 -0.31 -1.96 11.51
C VAL A 11 -0.13 -0.46 11.33
N PHE A 12 0.29 -0.05 10.13
CA PHE A 12 0.49 1.34 9.78
C PHE A 12 -0.58 1.82 8.78
N LYS A 13 -1.08 3.04 8.98
CA LYS A 13 -1.94 3.74 8.01
C LYS A 13 -1.11 4.80 7.30
N ILE A 14 -0.86 4.60 6.02
CA ILE A 14 0.01 5.47 5.20
C ILE A 14 -0.84 6.18 4.14
N THR A 15 -0.66 7.49 4.00
CA THR A 15 -1.32 8.30 2.96
C THR A 15 -0.27 9.01 2.11
N VAL A 16 -0.45 8.98 0.79
CA VAL A 16 0.44 9.64 -0.19
C VAL A 16 -0.31 10.80 -0.85
N ILE A 17 0.24 12.02 -0.74
CA ILE A 17 -0.37 13.26 -1.24
C ILE A 17 0.49 13.92 -2.33
N GLY A 18 -0.11 14.82 -3.11
CA GLY A 18 0.57 15.58 -4.18
C GLY A 18 -0.35 15.85 -5.37
N ASP A 19 0.15 16.59 -6.36
CA ASP A 19 -0.64 17.04 -7.51
C ASP A 19 -1.12 15.90 -8.42
N GLY A 20 -2.11 16.19 -9.27
CA GLY A 20 -2.59 15.26 -10.29
C GLY A 20 -1.46 14.82 -11.22
N GLY A 21 -1.37 13.53 -11.53
CA GLY A 21 -0.40 13.01 -12.51
C GLY A 21 1.04 12.80 -12.01
N VAL A 22 1.40 13.18 -10.78
CA VAL A 22 2.80 13.03 -10.25
C VAL A 22 3.23 11.58 -9.95
N GLY A 23 2.40 10.58 -10.27
CA GLY A 23 2.79 9.16 -10.17
C GLY A 23 2.50 8.45 -8.83
N LYS A 24 1.76 9.05 -7.89
CA LYS A 24 1.41 8.45 -6.58
C LYS A 24 0.85 7.03 -6.69
N THR A 25 -0.11 6.83 -7.60
CA THR A 25 -0.72 5.52 -7.86
C THR A 25 0.30 4.49 -8.35
N SER A 26 1.21 4.91 -9.22
CA SER A 26 2.26 4.04 -9.74
C SER A 26 3.26 3.65 -8.65
N LEU A 27 3.59 4.58 -7.74
CA LEU A 27 4.43 4.29 -6.58
C LEU A 27 3.79 3.24 -5.68
N ILE A 28 2.52 3.44 -5.29
CA ILE A 28 1.79 2.49 -4.43
C ILE A 28 1.72 1.10 -5.11
N LYS A 29 1.39 1.03 -6.39
CA LYS A 29 1.33 -0.24 -7.13
C LYS A 29 2.69 -0.93 -7.24
N LYS A 30 3.76 -0.18 -7.53
CA LYS A 30 5.11 -0.73 -7.63
C LYS A 30 5.55 -1.33 -6.29
N TYR A 31 5.30 -0.62 -5.19
CA TYR A 31 5.67 -1.08 -3.86
C TYR A 31 4.83 -2.28 -3.40
N THR A 32 3.52 -2.24 -3.58
CA THR A 32 2.62 -3.28 -3.05
C THR A 32 2.44 -4.50 -3.95
N GLN A 33 2.68 -4.37 -5.26
CA GLN A 33 2.39 -5.42 -6.25
C GLN A 33 3.59 -5.77 -7.12
N GLY A 34 4.73 -5.09 -6.98
CA GLY A 34 5.90 -5.29 -7.83
C GLY A 34 5.70 -4.91 -9.31
N SER A 35 4.55 -4.33 -9.68
CA SER A 35 4.19 -4.08 -11.09
C SER A 35 4.05 -2.58 -11.40
N PHE A 36 4.41 -2.20 -12.62
CA PHE A 36 4.26 -0.85 -13.15
C PHE A 36 3.48 -0.92 -14.47
N LYS A 37 2.37 -0.19 -14.59
CA LYS A 37 1.66 0.01 -15.85
C LYS A 37 1.90 1.44 -16.34
N LYS A 38 2.34 1.58 -17.61
CA LYS A 38 2.49 2.87 -18.28
C LYS A 38 1.16 3.57 -18.55
N ASP A 39 0.10 2.79 -18.75
CA ASP A 39 -1.24 3.33 -18.99
C ASP A 39 -1.81 3.93 -17.70
N TYR A 40 -1.71 5.25 -17.61
CA TYR A 40 -2.21 6.02 -16.49
C TYR A 40 -3.72 6.21 -16.63
N ILE A 41 -4.50 5.42 -15.89
CA ILE A 41 -5.89 5.75 -15.59
C ILE A 41 -5.86 6.62 -14.33
N LYS A 42 -6.34 7.87 -14.44
CA LYS A 42 -6.48 8.77 -13.27
C LYS A 42 -7.21 8.03 -12.16
N THR A 43 -6.73 8.16 -10.92
CA THR A 43 -7.47 7.65 -9.78
C THR A 43 -8.78 8.42 -9.66
N LEU A 44 -9.90 7.71 -9.73
CA LEU A 44 -11.21 8.24 -9.39
C LEU A 44 -11.40 8.05 -7.88
N GLY A 45 -11.45 9.14 -7.13
CA GLY A 45 -11.59 9.10 -5.67
C GLY A 45 -10.30 8.66 -4.95
N ALA A 46 -10.43 7.76 -3.97
CA ALA A 46 -9.33 7.24 -3.17
C ALA A 46 -8.99 5.79 -3.54
N GLN A 47 -7.70 5.45 -3.57
CA GLN A 47 -7.23 4.09 -3.80
C GLN A 47 -6.68 3.53 -2.48
N PHE A 48 -7.18 2.35 -2.08
CA PHE A 48 -6.72 1.62 -0.90
C PHE A 48 -5.92 0.39 -1.33
N SER A 49 -4.76 0.18 -0.70
CA SER A 49 -3.93 -1.00 -0.87
C SER A 49 -3.52 -1.54 0.50
N LYS A 50 -3.53 -2.85 0.68
CA LYS A 50 -2.97 -3.54 1.86
C LYS A 50 -1.68 -4.23 1.43
N TYR A 51 -0.66 -4.14 2.27
CA TYR A 51 0.63 -4.78 2.06
C TYR A 51 1.12 -5.25 3.42
N ASP A 52 1.53 -6.52 3.47
CA ASP A 52 2.02 -7.19 4.66
C ASP A 52 3.42 -7.73 4.32
N GLU A 53 4.43 -7.36 5.10
CA GLU A 53 5.83 -7.78 4.91
C GLU A 53 6.44 -8.11 6.28
N GLU A 54 7.21 -9.20 6.35
CA GLU A 54 8.04 -9.51 7.50
C GLU A 54 9.35 -8.72 7.39
N ILE A 55 9.64 -7.91 8.40
CA ILE A 55 10.84 -7.06 8.43
C ILE A 55 11.89 -7.77 9.28
N GLU A 56 13.04 -8.08 8.69
CA GLU A 56 14.23 -8.46 9.44
C GLU A 56 14.81 -7.20 10.09
N GLY A 57 14.90 -7.21 11.43
CA GLY A 57 15.43 -6.10 12.24
C GLY A 57 16.94 -6.08 12.36
#